data_AF-A0A3N5PZN2-F1
#
_entry.id   AF-A0A3N5PZN2-F1
#
_cell.length_a   1.000
_cell.length_b   1.000
_cell.length_c   1.000
_cell.angle_alpha   90.00
_cell.angle_beta   90.00
_cell.angle_gamma   90.00
#
_symmetry.space_group_name_H-M   'P 1'
#
loop_
_entity.id
_entity.type
_entity.pdbx_description
1 polymer ?
#
loop_
_entity_poly.entity_id
_entity_poly.type
_entity_poly.pdbx_seq_one_letter_code
_entity_poly.pdbx_strand_id
1 'polypeptide(L)'
;KQVKNDPEASANYSVGARLQYTMLVTRIAHYLKYHQLTFVGKNAGALEIEKDLKKWLDTLVADFPNAPESVIAERPLRSYQLHVEELPEKPGFFQISAEFRPHVAITGMDVNLKLIAFHSGEES
;
A
#
# COMPACT_ATOMS: atom_id res chain seq x y z
N LYS A 1 21.67 -19.38 -10.61
CA LYS A 1 20.87 -18.33 -9.94
C LYS A 1 19.74 -19.03 -9.19
N GLN A 2 19.87 -19.23 -7.88
CA GLN A 2 18.76 -19.74 -7.08
C GLN A 2 17.69 -18.63 -7.04
N VAL A 3 16.55 -18.89 -7.67
CA VAL A 3 15.35 -18.07 -7.50
C VAL A 3 14.86 -18.38 -6.09
N LYS A 4 15.16 -17.50 -5.14
CA LYS A 4 14.49 -17.49 -3.83
C LYS A 4 13.01 -17.27 -4.13
N ASN A 5 12.20 -18.33 -4.02
CA ASN A 5 10.76 -18.22 -3.94
C ASN A 5 10.42 -17.56 -2.61
N ASP A 6 10.54 -16.23 -2.58
CA ASP A 6 10.06 -15.44 -1.47
C ASP A 6 8.52 -15.38 -1.58
N PRO A 7 7.78 -15.97 -0.62
CA PRO A 7 6.32 -15.95 -0.64
C PRO A 7 5.78 -14.52 -0.62
N GLU A 8 6.49 -13.58 0.02
CA GLU A 8 6.07 -12.17 0.09
C GLU A 8 6.21 -11.49 -1.26
N ALA A 9 7.32 -11.71 -1.96
CA ALA A 9 7.52 -11.18 -3.31
C ALA A 9 6.47 -11.76 -4.29
N SER A 10 6.12 -13.04 -4.13
CA SER A 10 5.09 -13.71 -4.93
C SER A 10 3.69 -13.16 -4.64
N ALA A 11 3.38 -12.90 -3.37
CA ALA A 11 2.13 -12.27 -2.96
C ALA A 11 2.03 -10.83 -3.49
N ASN A 12 3.08 -10.03 -3.35
CA ASN A 12 3.15 -8.66 -3.87
C ASN A 12 2.97 -8.62 -5.39
N TYR A 13 3.62 -9.53 -6.12
CA TYR A 13 3.43 -9.67 -7.57
C TYR A 13 1.99 -10.05 -7.92
N SER A 14 1.38 -10.99 -7.19
CA SER A 14 -0.01 -11.41 -7.43
C SER A 14 -1.04 -10.30 -7.18
N VAL A 15 -0.78 -9.42 -6.20
CA VAL A 15 -1.61 -8.24 -5.91
C VAL A 15 -1.39 -7.18 -6.99
N GLY A 16 -0.14 -6.88 -7.33
CA GLY A 16 0.20 -5.90 -8.38
C GLY A 16 -0.24 -6.30 -9.78
N ALA A 17 -0.42 -7.59 -10.06
CA ALA A 17 -0.93 -8.09 -11.34
C ALA A 17 -2.43 -7.83 -11.57
N ARG A 18 -3.17 -7.38 -10.54
CA ARG A 18 -4.61 -7.14 -10.65
C ARG A 18 -4.90 -5.71 -11.08
N LEU A 19 -5.67 -5.56 -12.16
CA LEU A 19 -5.98 -4.27 -12.79
C LEU A 19 -6.50 -3.22 -11.81
N GLN A 20 -7.35 -3.60 -10.84
CA GLN A 20 -7.91 -2.63 -9.89
C GLN A 20 -6.84 -1.95 -9.02
N TYR A 21 -5.81 -2.68 -8.61
CA TYR A 21 -4.75 -2.11 -7.76
C TYR A 21 -3.74 -1.34 -8.60
N THR A 22 -3.47 -1.76 -9.85
CA THR A 22 -2.70 -0.96 -10.81
C THR A 22 -3.37 0.38 -11.09
N MET A 23 -4.68 0.40 -11.38
CA MET A 23 -5.44 1.64 -11.62
C MET A 23 -5.48 2.54 -10.38
N LEU A 24 -5.59 1.96 -9.18
CA LEU A 24 -5.49 2.70 -7.93
C LEU A 24 -4.14 3.40 -7.79
N VAL A 25 -3.03 2.67 -7.98
CA VAL A 25 -1.68 3.23 -7.89
C VAL A 25 -1.46 4.29 -8.98
N THR A 26 -1.91 4.07 -10.21
CA THR A 26 -1.82 5.06 -11.29
C THR A 26 -2.59 6.35 -10.95
N ARG A 27 -3.78 6.24 -10.36
CA ARG A 27 -4.55 7.40 -9.91
C ARG A 27 -3.79 8.19 -8.85
N ILE A 28 -3.24 7.52 -7.84
CA ILE A 28 -2.43 8.16 -6.78
C ILE A 28 -1.20 8.84 -7.40
N ALA A 29 -0.48 8.16 -8.29
CA ALA A 29 0.69 8.70 -8.96
C ALA A 29 0.37 9.97 -9.76
N HIS A 30 -0.77 9.99 -10.48
CA HIS A 30 -1.24 11.17 -11.19
C HIS A 30 -1.49 12.35 -10.24
N TYR A 31 -2.14 12.11 -9.10
CA TYR A 31 -2.35 13.15 -8.10
C TYR A 31 -1.06 13.63 -7.46
N LEU A 32 -0.13 12.75 -7.09
CA LEU A 32 1.18 13.16 -6.57
C LEU A 32 1.93 14.03 -7.59
N LYS A 33 1.86 13.68 -8.88
CA LYS A 33 2.48 14.44 -9.96
C LYS A 33 1.84 15.81 -10.19
N TYR A 34 0.56 15.95 -9.93
CA TYR A 34 -0.12 17.24 -9.95
C TYR A 34 0.15 18.04 -8.67
N HIS A 35 0.08 17.40 -7.50
CA HIS A 35 0.24 18.01 -6.18
C HIS A 35 1.63 18.60 -5.98
N GLN A 36 2.68 17.99 -6.56
CA GLN A 36 4.03 18.55 -6.53
C GLN A 36 4.11 19.98 -7.12
N LEU A 37 3.20 20.36 -8.02
CA LEU A 37 3.18 21.71 -8.59
C LEU A 37 2.89 22.78 -7.54
N THR A 38 2.24 22.42 -6.44
CA THR A 38 1.95 23.34 -5.34
C THR A 38 3.20 23.79 -4.57
N PHE A 39 4.32 23.07 -4.70
CA PHE A 39 5.61 23.42 -4.09
C PHE A 39 6.53 24.20 -5.04
N VAL A 40 6.23 24.23 -6.35
CA VAL A 40 7.04 24.96 -7.32
C VAL A 40 7.03 26.45 -6.98
N GLY A 41 8.21 27.02 -6.79
CA GLY A 41 8.39 28.43 -6.40
C GLY A 41 8.25 28.71 -4.89
N LYS A 42 8.00 27.69 -4.07
CA LYS A 42 8.08 27.79 -2.60
C LYS A 42 9.46 27.36 -2.11
N ASN A 43 9.92 27.97 -1.02
CA ASN A 43 11.10 27.52 -0.30
C ASN A 43 10.72 26.44 0.72
N ALA A 44 10.32 25.26 0.23
CA ALA A 44 9.88 24.13 1.05
C ALA A 44 10.98 23.07 1.11
N GLY A 45 11.31 22.60 2.31
CA GLY A 45 12.25 21.49 2.51
C GLY A 45 11.60 20.12 2.34
N ALA A 46 12.42 19.07 2.20
CA ALA A 46 11.94 17.70 2.00
C ALA A 46 10.91 17.25 3.06
N LEU A 47 11.14 17.59 4.34
CA LEU A 47 10.24 17.25 5.44
C LEU A 47 8.88 17.96 5.35
N GLU A 48 8.85 19.19 4.84
CA GLU A 48 7.60 19.92 4.64
C GLU A 48 6.78 19.32 3.51
N ILE A 49 7.45 18.99 2.39
CA ILE A 49 6.85 18.29 1.25
C ILE A 49 6.30 16.94 1.70
N GLU A 50 7.09 16.16 2.43
CA GLU A 50 6.68 14.85 2.95
C GLU A 50 5.44 14.96 3.83
N LYS A 51 5.40 15.93 4.75
CA LYS A 51 4.28 16.14 5.67
C LYS A 51 2.99 16.50 4.96
N ASP A 52 3.05 17.37 3.95
CA ASP A 52 1.87 17.79 3.20
C ASP A 52 1.33 16.66 2.31
N LEU A 53 2.21 15.91 1.64
CA LEU A 53 1.83 14.73 0.88
C LEU A 53 1.24 13.63 1.77
N LYS A 54 1.82 13.40 2.96
CA LYS A 54 1.27 12.48 3.97
C LYS A 54 -0.13 12.88 4.40
N LYS A 55 -0.34 14.16 4.71
CA LYS A 55 -1.66 14.69 5.07
C LYS A 55 -2.73 14.42 4.00
N TRP A 56 -2.36 14.52 2.72
CA TRP A 56 -3.27 14.16 1.63
C TRP A 56 -3.50 12.65 1.56
N LEU A 57 -2.44 11.83 1.63
CA LEU A 57 -2.55 10.37 1.59
C LEU A 57 -3.37 9.80 2.75
N ASP A 58 -3.32 10.42 3.93
CA ASP A 58 -4.13 10.02 5.10
C ASP A 58 -5.63 10.09 4.81
N THR A 59 -6.07 10.94 3.88
CA THR A 59 -7.48 10.99 3.46
C THR A 59 -7.92 9.74 2.70
N LEU A 60 -6.98 8.99 2.15
CA LEU A 60 -7.21 7.75 1.39
C LEU A 60 -7.06 6.49 2.27
N VAL A 61 -6.69 6.65 3.54
CA VAL A 61 -6.43 5.54 4.47
C VAL A 61 -7.62 5.28 5.38
N ALA A 62 -8.00 4.00 5.48
CA ALA A 62 -8.93 3.50 6.49
C ALA A 62 -8.19 2.60 7.50
N ASP A 63 -7.60 3.22 8.52
CA ASP A 63 -6.82 2.53 9.56
C ASP A 63 -7.69 1.98 10.69
N PHE A 64 -8.71 1.19 10.35
CA PHE A 64 -9.51 0.50 11.36
C PHE A 64 -9.87 -0.92 10.92
N PRO A 65 -9.84 -1.89 11.85
CA PRO A 65 -9.83 -3.31 11.51
C PRO A 65 -11.11 -3.80 10.84
N ASN A 66 -12.24 -3.15 11.08
CA ASN A 66 -13.56 -3.51 10.54
C ASN A 66 -14.22 -2.31 9.87
N ALA A 67 -13.53 -1.68 8.92
CA ALA A 67 -14.13 -0.58 8.18
C ALA A 67 -15.36 -1.05 7.38
N PRO A 68 -16.49 -0.31 7.41
CA PRO A 68 -17.63 -0.66 6.59
C PRO A 68 -17.24 -0.55 5.12
N GLU A 69 -17.88 -1.37 4.27
CA GLU A 69 -17.56 -1.46 2.84
C GLU A 69 -17.63 -0.10 2.14
N SER A 70 -18.56 0.77 2.53
CA SER A 70 -18.67 2.14 2.03
C SER A 70 -17.41 2.97 2.28
N VAL A 71 -16.80 2.85 3.46
CA VAL A 71 -15.57 3.58 3.79
C VAL A 71 -14.37 2.96 3.09
N ILE A 72 -14.31 1.64 2.93
CA ILE A 72 -13.23 0.98 2.18
C ILE A 72 -13.26 1.39 0.70
N ALA A 73 -14.46 1.54 0.13
CA ALA A 73 -14.62 1.99 -1.25
C ALA A 73 -14.15 3.45 -1.44
N GLU A 74 -14.39 4.32 -0.46
CA GLU A 74 -13.91 5.71 -0.46
C GLU A 74 -12.42 5.84 -0.12
N ARG A 75 -11.91 4.99 0.79
CA ARG A 75 -10.56 5.00 1.34
C ARG A 75 -9.87 3.65 1.06
N PRO A 76 -9.33 3.47 -0.15
CA PRO A 76 -8.90 2.16 -0.64
C PRO A 76 -7.57 1.67 -0.04
N LEU A 77 -6.86 2.50 0.73
CA LEU A 77 -5.58 2.15 1.34
C LEU A 77 -5.76 1.72 2.80
N ARG A 78 -5.07 0.63 3.17
CA ARG A 78 -4.94 0.20 4.56
C ARG A 78 -3.78 0.91 5.25
N SER A 79 -2.67 1.06 4.54
CA SER A 79 -1.48 1.78 5.01
C SER A 79 -0.63 2.23 3.84
N TYR A 80 0.29 3.15 4.08
CA TYR A 80 1.31 3.54 3.11
C TYR A 80 2.61 3.89 3.81
N GLN A 81 3.68 3.95 3.05
CA GLN A 81 4.94 4.59 3.44
C GLN A 81 5.28 5.62 2.37
N LEU A 82 5.73 6.80 2.81
CA LEU A 82 6.17 7.88 1.93
C LEU A 82 7.44 8.47 2.52
N HIS A 83 8.47 8.57 1.69
CA HIS A 83 9.69 9.28 2.00
C HIS A 83 10.01 10.30 0.91
N VAL A 84 10.43 11.49 1.33
CA VAL A 84 10.93 12.53 0.43
C VAL A 84 12.36 12.89 0.82
N GLU A 85 13.25 12.88 -0.15
CA GLU A 85 14.65 13.28 0.01
C GLU A 85 15.05 14.30 -1.06
N GLU A 86 15.88 15.28 -0.69
CA GLU A 86 16.49 16.18 -1.66
C GLU A 86 17.73 15.50 -2.25
N LEU A 87 17.87 15.55 -3.58
CA LEU A 87 19.01 14.97 -4.27
C LEU A 87 20.21 15.91 -4.17
N PRO A 88 21.33 15.52 -3.52
CA PRO A 88 22.48 16.41 -3.32
C PRO A 88 23.10 16.90 -4.63
N GLU A 89 23.07 16.04 -5.65
CA GLU A 89 23.60 16.31 -7.00
C GLU A 89 22.78 17.37 -7.76
N LYS A 90 21.54 17.64 -7.34
CA LYS A 90 20.58 18.50 -8.04
C LYS A 90 19.80 19.35 -7.02
N PRO A 91 20.33 20.51 -6.61
CA PRO A 91 19.65 21.41 -5.68
C PRO A 91 18.23 21.74 -6.15
N GLY A 92 17.25 21.63 -5.24
CA GLY A 92 15.83 21.84 -5.54
C GLY A 92 15.13 20.67 -6.25
N PHE A 93 15.82 19.56 -6.52
CA PHE A 93 15.18 18.31 -6.94
C PHE A 93 14.92 17.41 -5.73
N PHE A 94 13.67 16.97 -5.60
CA PHE A 94 13.25 16.04 -4.57
C PHE A 94 12.84 14.71 -5.20
N GLN A 95 13.31 13.62 -4.60
CA GLN A 95 12.87 12.28 -4.92
C GLN A 95 11.80 11.84 -3.92
N ILE A 96 10.71 11.27 -4.44
CA ILE A 96 9.61 10.74 -3.64
C ILE A 96 9.59 9.22 -3.81
N SER A 97 9.72 8.49 -2.72
CA SER A 97 9.60 7.04 -2.66
C SER A 97 8.33 6.69 -1.89
N ALA A 98 7.44 5.90 -2.49
CA ALA A 98 6.15 5.58 -1.91
C ALA A 98 5.81 4.09 -2.05
N GLU A 99 5.28 3.51 -0.97
CA GLU A 99 4.75 2.15 -0.93
C GLU A 99 3.29 2.19 -0.47
N PHE A 100 2.40 1.51 -1.20
CA PHE A 100 0.97 1.52 -0.92
C PHE A 100 0.47 0.12 -0.62
N ARG A 101 -0.23 -0.04 0.51
CA ARG A 101 -0.90 -1.28 0.87
C ARG A 101 -2.42 -1.10 0.73
N PRO A 102 -3.04 -1.66 -0.32
CA PRO A 102 -4.50 -1.56 -0.48
C PRO A 102 -5.23 -2.50 0.48
N HIS A 103 -6.54 -2.28 0.64
CA HIS A 103 -7.43 -3.31 1.16
C HIS A 103 -7.51 -4.46 0.16
N VAL A 104 -6.92 -5.61 0.50
CA VAL A 104 -6.94 -6.79 -0.36
C VAL A 104 -8.27 -7.50 -0.18
N ALA A 105 -9.08 -7.53 -1.23
CA ALA A 105 -10.28 -8.37 -1.28
C ALA A 105 -9.92 -9.85 -1.05
N ILE A 106 -10.77 -10.57 -0.33
CA ILE A 106 -10.63 -12.02 -0.16
C ILE A 106 -10.68 -12.66 -1.55
N THR A 107 -9.61 -13.33 -1.96
CA THR A 107 -9.52 -13.94 -3.30
C THR A 107 -9.69 -15.45 -3.31
N GLY A 108 -9.81 -16.08 -2.15
CA GLY A 108 -10.04 -17.50 -2.00
C GLY A 108 -10.07 -17.89 -0.52
N MET A 109 -10.71 -19.02 -0.23
CA MET A 109 -10.75 -19.63 1.09
C MET A 109 -10.49 -21.11 0.92
N ASP A 110 -9.46 -21.64 1.60
CA ASP A 110 -9.23 -23.08 1.67
C ASP A 110 -9.96 -23.60 2.91
N VAL A 111 -10.89 -24.54 2.69
CA VAL A 111 -11.74 -25.09 3.75
C VAL A 111 -11.45 -26.58 3.85
N ASN A 112 -10.70 -26.96 4.87
CA ASN A 112 -10.41 -28.36 5.18
C ASN A 112 -11.35 -28.85 6.28
N LEU A 113 -12.34 -29.65 5.90
CA LEU A 113 -13.30 -30.27 6.81
C LEU A 113 -12.95 -31.75 6.97
N LYS A 114 -12.71 -32.18 8.21
CA LYS A 114 -12.51 -33.60 8.52
C LYS A 114 -13.52 -34.01 9.59
N LEU A 115 -14.40 -34.95 9.24
CA LEU A 115 -15.22 -35.65 10.22
C LEU A 115 -14.36 -36.76 10.83
N ILE A 116 -14.24 -36.78 12.16
CA ILE A 116 -13.54 -37.84 12.91
C ILE A 116 -14.49 -38.44 13.93
N ALA A 117 -14.45 -39.76 14.10
CA ALA A 117 -15.24 -40.46 15.12
C ALA A 117 -14.56 -40.44 16.50
N PHE A 118 -13.22 -40.34 16.54
CA PHE A 118 -12.43 -40.24 17.76
C PHE A 118 -11.31 -39.21 17.56
N HIS A 119 -11.12 -38.32 18.55
CA HIS A 119 -9.99 -37.41 18.62
C HIS A 119 -8.75 -38.23 18.99
N SER A 120 -7.90 -38.55 18.02
CA SER A 120 -6.61 -39.18 18.31
C SER A 120 -5.65 -38.15 18.91
N GLY A 121 -5.86 -37.89 20.19
CA GLY A 121 -5.01 -37.13 21.10
C GLY A 121 -5.44 -37.57 22.48
N GLU A 122 -4.68 -38.51 23.06
CA GLU A 122 -4.99 -39.26 24.29
C GLU A 122 -5.93 -40.46 24.09
N GLU A 123 -5.36 -41.57 23.62
CA GLU A 123 -5.43 -42.84 24.37
C GLU A 123 -4.20 -43.68 23.98
N SER A 124 -3.53 -44.18 25.02
CA SER A 124 -2.16 -44.71 25.10
C SER A 124 -1.71 -45.71 24.04
#